data_AF-A0A355BQE4-F1
#
_entry.id   AF-A0A355BQE4-F1
#
_cell.length_a   1.000
_cell.length_b   1.000
_cell.length_c   1.000
_cell.angle_alpha   90.00
_cell.angle_beta   90.00
_cell.angle_gamma   90.00
#
_symmetry.space_group_name_H-M   'P 1'
#
loop_
_entity.id
_entity.type
_entity.pdbx_description
1 polymer ?
#
loop_
_entity_poly.entity_id
_entity_poly.type
_entity_poly.pdbx_seq_one_letter_code
_entity_poly.pdbx_strand_id
1 'polypeptide(L)'
;MNAFTWIVLSLIVISSARHTASGQGWRQVNAQGQPIHYQAADQENLSEYQGQIESGIRFVQAFFGHTYSRQFDIYIHPNRNSLDSTWQKDWNMPAFKSECWMVASGVAAKLDMIAPRQWDKLSCEHHYADKDKTQQLITHELVHVYHGQHNGSPDFSAVEGIDWLVEGLATYASGQCDPSRISGVKKRVAEHQVPAGLDDFWKGNDKYGLSGTLVMYIDHQYGRQKLISLLPFTNKAAVLATLGITESTLLAGWQSYIGGLQE
;
A
#
# COMPACT_ATOMS: atom_id res chain seq x y z
N MET A 1 -77.68 -7.20 -41.46
CA MET A 1 -76.72 -7.67 -42.49
C MET A 1 -75.57 -6.68 -42.56
N ASN A 2 -74.37 -7.22 -42.73
CA ASN A 2 -73.05 -6.60 -42.91
C ASN A 2 -72.29 -6.19 -41.64
N ALA A 3 -71.55 -7.20 -41.18
CA ALA A 3 -70.32 -7.13 -40.42
C ALA A 3 -69.26 -6.27 -41.12
N PHE A 4 -68.39 -5.62 -40.34
CA PHE A 4 -66.94 -5.68 -40.54
C PHE A 4 -66.22 -5.33 -39.24
N THR A 5 -65.56 -6.33 -38.70
CA THR A 5 -64.59 -6.30 -37.61
C THR A 5 -63.29 -5.70 -38.13
N TRP A 6 -62.72 -4.73 -37.41
CA TRP A 6 -61.26 -4.52 -37.38
C TRP A 6 -60.86 -4.02 -35.99
N ILE A 7 -60.16 -4.90 -35.27
CA ILE A 7 -59.34 -4.58 -34.10
C ILE A 7 -57.99 -4.11 -34.64
N VAL A 8 -57.54 -2.93 -34.22
CA VAL A 8 -56.10 -2.63 -34.12
C VAL A 8 -55.84 -1.97 -32.77
N LEU A 9 -55.21 -2.76 -31.91
CA LEU A 9 -54.50 -2.38 -30.70
C LEU A 9 -53.34 -1.44 -31.03
N SER A 10 -52.87 -0.73 -29.99
CA SER A 10 -51.51 -0.15 -29.80
C SER A 10 -51.43 1.36 -30.07
N LEU A 11 -50.83 2.22 -29.24
CA LEU A 11 -50.03 2.09 -28.01
C LEU A 11 -50.12 3.46 -27.31
N ILE A 12 -50.60 3.50 -26.06
CA ILE A 12 -50.27 4.61 -25.16
C ILE A 12 -49.13 4.10 -24.28
N VAL A 13 -47.91 4.48 -24.61
CA VAL A 13 -46.78 4.40 -23.68
C VAL A 13 -46.44 5.83 -23.28
N ILE A 14 -47.17 6.34 -22.30
CA ILE A 14 -46.64 7.38 -21.43
C ILE A 14 -46.08 6.62 -20.22
N SER A 15 -44.87 6.12 -20.38
CA SER A 15 -44.03 5.68 -19.28
C SER A 15 -42.85 6.62 -19.27
N SER A 16 -42.94 7.62 -18.41
CA SER A 16 -41.81 8.38 -17.89
C SER A 16 -40.78 7.39 -17.31
N ALA A 17 -39.88 6.94 -18.17
CA ALA A 17 -38.68 6.25 -17.74
C ALA A 17 -37.82 7.29 -17.03
N ARG A 18 -37.97 7.29 -15.70
CA ARG A 18 -37.04 7.87 -14.74
C ARG A 18 -35.63 7.63 -15.26
N HIS A 19 -34.83 8.69 -15.38
CA HIS A 19 -33.37 8.53 -15.33
C HIS A 19 -33.06 7.75 -14.06
N THR A 20 -32.84 6.45 -14.19
CA THR A 20 -32.26 5.66 -13.13
C THR A 20 -30.86 6.23 -12.92
N ALA A 21 -30.58 6.70 -11.71
CA ALA A 21 -29.23 7.04 -11.29
C ALA A 21 -28.36 5.78 -11.44
N SER A 22 -27.71 5.62 -12.59
CA SER A 22 -26.81 4.52 -12.83
C SER A 22 -25.47 4.83 -12.18
N GLY A 23 -25.15 4.15 -11.07
CA GLY A 23 -23.77 3.97 -10.62
C GLY A 23 -23.36 4.50 -9.25
N GLN A 24 -24.15 4.27 -8.19
CA GLN A 24 -23.79 4.69 -6.81
C GLN A 24 -23.37 3.54 -5.87
N GLY A 25 -23.23 2.31 -6.37
CA GLY A 25 -22.88 1.14 -5.56
C GLY A 25 -21.49 0.58 -5.86
N TRP A 26 -20.84 0.04 -4.82
CA TRP A 26 -19.66 -0.82 -4.98
C TRP A 26 -20.02 -2.08 -5.76
N ARG A 27 -19.20 -2.41 -6.76
CA ARG A 27 -19.18 -3.67 -7.50
C ARG A 27 -17.99 -4.48 -7.04
N GLN A 28 -18.03 -5.80 -7.22
CA GLN A 28 -16.98 -6.70 -6.78
C GLN A 28 -16.48 -7.62 -7.90
N VAL A 29 -15.16 -7.80 -7.96
CA VAL A 29 -14.49 -8.93 -8.64
C VAL A 29 -13.48 -9.57 -7.67
N ASN A 30 -12.79 -10.63 -8.08
CA ASN A 30 -11.77 -11.29 -7.25
C ASN A 30 -10.41 -11.29 -7.97
N ALA A 31 -9.34 -11.09 -7.20
CA ALA A 31 -7.95 -11.17 -7.63
C ALA A 31 -7.17 -12.07 -6.67
N GLN A 32 -6.66 -13.21 -7.15
CA GLN A 32 -5.96 -14.20 -6.31
C GLN A 32 -6.73 -14.57 -5.02
N GLY A 33 -8.07 -14.68 -5.13
CA GLY A 33 -8.94 -15.00 -3.99
C GLY A 33 -9.23 -13.84 -3.02
N GLN A 34 -8.77 -12.62 -3.33
CA GLN A 34 -9.09 -11.39 -2.59
C GLN A 34 -10.20 -10.60 -3.30
N PRO A 35 -11.23 -10.12 -2.59
CA PRO A 35 -12.27 -9.28 -3.18
C PRO A 35 -11.74 -7.87 -3.53
N ILE A 36 -11.98 -7.45 -4.77
CA ILE A 36 -11.75 -6.08 -5.24
C ILE A 36 -13.10 -5.39 -5.40
N HIS A 37 -13.31 -4.35 -4.62
CA HIS A 37 -14.45 -3.44 -4.67
C HIS A 37 -14.10 -2.23 -5.52
N TYR A 38 -14.93 -1.92 -6.51
CA TYR A 38 -14.72 -0.80 -7.43
C TYR A 38 -16.06 -0.14 -7.79
N GLN A 39 -16.03 1.06 -8.33
CA GLN A 39 -17.23 1.74 -8.82
C GLN A 39 -17.35 1.66 -10.34
N ALA A 40 -18.55 1.89 -10.87
CA ALA A 40 -18.83 1.78 -12.30
C ALA A 40 -17.88 2.63 -13.18
N ALA A 41 -17.38 3.75 -12.66
CA ALA A 41 -16.43 4.62 -13.35
C ALA A 41 -15.08 3.93 -13.66
N ASP A 42 -14.70 2.92 -12.88
CA ASP A 42 -13.42 2.21 -13.01
C ASP A 42 -13.53 0.92 -13.83
N GLN A 43 -14.74 0.58 -14.33
CA GLN A 43 -15.01 -0.67 -15.05
C GLN A 43 -14.07 -0.92 -16.23
N GLU A 44 -13.77 0.13 -17.00
CA GLU A 44 -12.93 0.03 -18.21
C GLU A 44 -11.46 -0.24 -17.88
N ASN A 45 -11.00 0.15 -16.68
CA ASN A 45 -9.62 -0.02 -16.23
C ASN A 45 -9.42 -1.24 -15.31
N LEU A 46 -10.52 -1.90 -14.92
CA LEU A 46 -10.52 -2.94 -13.89
C LEU A 46 -9.55 -4.09 -14.20
N SER A 47 -9.47 -4.53 -15.45
CA SER A 47 -8.56 -5.62 -15.86
C SER A 47 -7.09 -5.25 -15.62
N GLU A 48 -6.72 -3.99 -15.89
CA GLU A 48 -5.35 -3.49 -15.65
C GLU A 48 -5.07 -3.41 -14.14
N TYR A 49 -5.99 -2.84 -13.36
CA TYR A 49 -5.83 -2.73 -11.90
C TYR A 49 -5.75 -4.10 -11.24
N GLN A 50 -6.62 -5.03 -11.65
CA GLN A 50 -6.58 -6.42 -11.21
C GLN A 50 -5.22 -7.04 -11.53
N GLY A 51 -4.70 -6.88 -12.75
CA GLY A 51 -3.37 -7.39 -13.11
C GLY A 51 -2.25 -6.86 -12.20
N GLN A 52 -2.27 -5.57 -11.87
CA GLN A 52 -1.28 -4.95 -10.98
C GLN A 52 -1.38 -5.46 -9.54
N ILE A 53 -2.60 -5.61 -9.02
CA ILE A 53 -2.88 -6.15 -7.68
C ILE A 53 -2.43 -7.61 -7.60
N GLU A 54 -2.80 -8.44 -8.58
CA GLU A 54 -2.41 -9.85 -8.60
C GLU A 54 -0.89 -10.01 -8.72
N SER A 55 -0.22 -9.15 -9.48
CA SER A 55 1.23 -9.11 -9.57
C SER A 55 1.87 -8.76 -8.22
N GLY A 56 1.35 -7.72 -7.55
CA GLY A 56 1.81 -7.33 -6.22
C GLY A 56 1.60 -8.43 -5.17
N ILE A 57 0.44 -9.10 -5.18
CA ILE A 57 0.15 -10.23 -4.29
C ILE A 57 1.18 -11.35 -4.48
N ARG A 58 1.43 -11.77 -5.73
CA ARG A 58 2.43 -12.80 -6.04
C ARG A 58 3.84 -12.38 -5.62
N PHE A 59 4.19 -11.11 -5.84
CA PHE A 59 5.49 -10.58 -5.44
C PHE A 59 5.68 -10.66 -3.93
N VAL A 60 4.71 -10.18 -3.14
CA VAL A 60 4.75 -10.22 -1.68
C VAL A 60 4.87 -11.66 -1.18
N GLN A 61 4.09 -12.57 -1.76
CA GLN A 61 4.15 -13.99 -1.42
C GLN A 61 5.52 -14.61 -1.71
N ALA A 62 6.11 -14.28 -2.85
CA ALA A 62 7.46 -14.73 -3.20
C ALA A 62 8.52 -14.17 -2.26
N PHE A 63 8.41 -12.89 -1.88
CA PHE A 63 9.34 -12.24 -0.95
C PHE A 63 9.29 -12.90 0.44
N PHE A 64 8.11 -13.15 1.00
CA PHE A 64 7.98 -13.74 2.33
C PHE A 64 8.00 -15.27 2.34
N GLY A 65 7.89 -15.91 1.17
CA GLY A 65 7.80 -17.37 1.03
C GLY A 65 6.48 -17.97 1.54
N HIS A 66 5.48 -17.13 1.81
CA HIS A 66 4.21 -17.52 2.43
C HIS A 66 3.04 -16.73 1.84
N THR A 67 1.84 -17.30 1.92
CA THR A 67 0.60 -16.59 1.57
C THR A 67 0.17 -15.64 2.69
N TYR A 68 -0.72 -14.70 2.36
CA TYR A 68 -1.50 -13.95 3.36
C TYR A 68 -2.25 -14.93 4.27
N SER A 69 -2.28 -14.66 5.57
CA SER A 69 -2.88 -15.56 6.57
C SER A 69 -4.41 -15.52 6.55
N ARG A 70 -4.98 -14.44 6.03
CA ARG A 70 -6.42 -14.22 5.89
C ARG A 70 -6.75 -13.42 4.64
N GLN A 71 -8.01 -13.49 4.23
CA GLN A 71 -8.55 -12.61 3.21
C GLN A 71 -8.57 -11.15 3.70
N PHE A 72 -8.44 -10.23 2.76
CA PHE A 72 -8.52 -8.79 2.97
C PHE A 72 -9.26 -8.13 1.80
N ASP A 73 -9.93 -7.02 2.07
CA ASP A 73 -10.67 -6.28 1.05
C ASP A 73 -9.79 -5.28 0.33
N ILE A 74 -10.01 -5.11 -0.98
CA ILE A 74 -9.30 -4.11 -1.78
C ILE A 74 -10.32 -3.13 -2.33
N TYR A 75 -10.23 -1.85 -1.96
CA TYR A 75 -11.13 -0.80 -2.43
C TYR A 75 -10.43 0.13 -3.42
N ILE A 76 -10.99 0.21 -4.63
CA ILE A 76 -10.57 1.14 -5.67
C ILE A 76 -11.50 2.35 -5.64
N HIS A 77 -11.02 3.43 -5.02
CA HIS A 77 -11.75 4.68 -4.87
C HIS A 77 -11.67 5.53 -6.14
N PRO A 78 -12.79 6.03 -6.68
CA PRO A 78 -12.77 6.83 -7.91
C PRO A 78 -12.10 8.20 -7.74
N ASN A 79 -11.95 8.68 -6.49
CA ASN A 79 -11.39 10.00 -6.17
C ASN A 79 -11.06 10.15 -4.69
N ARG A 80 -10.41 11.28 -4.37
CA ARG A 80 -10.03 11.72 -3.03
C ARG A 80 -11.18 11.73 -2.02
N ASN A 81 -12.35 12.22 -2.42
CA ASN A 81 -13.48 12.35 -1.50
C ASN A 81 -13.97 10.98 -1.04
N SER A 82 -14.00 10.00 -1.94
CA SER A 82 -14.34 8.63 -1.58
C SER A 82 -13.33 8.04 -0.59
N LEU A 83 -12.03 8.20 -0.86
CA LEU A 83 -10.96 7.73 0.05
C LEU A 83 -11.04 8.40 1.42
N ASP A 84 -11.02 9.74 1.46
CA ASP A 84 -11.06 10.53 2.70
C ASP A 84 -12.28 10.16 3.54
N SER A 85 -13.46 10.01 2.94
CA SER A 85 -14.68 9.66 3.67
C SER A 85 -14.60 8.29 4.34
N THR A 86 -13.93 7.33 3.70
CA THR A 86 -13.67 6.01 4.27
C THR A 86 -12.69 6.12 5.44
N TRP A 87 -11.56 6.80 5.28
CA TRP A 87 -10.55 6.93 6.34
C TRP A 87 -11.05 7.75 7.53
N GLN A 88 -11.81 8.81 7.29
CA GLN A 88 -12.46 9.59 8.35
C GLN A 88 -13.34 8.71 9.25
N LYS A 89 -14.08 7.78 8.65
CA LYS A 89 -14.94 6.83 9.37
C LYS A 89 -14.09 5.78 10.10
N ASP A 90 -13.16 5.16 9.39
CA ASP A 90 -12.40 4.01 9.91
C ASP A 90 -11.44 4.42 11.03
N TRP A 91 -10.88 5.63 10.96
CA TRP A 91 -9.98 6.17 11.98
C TRP A 91 -10.70 7.02 13.04
N ASN A 92 -12.02 7.16 12.93
CA ASN A 92 -12.82 8.03 13.81
C ASN A 92 -12.29 9.48 13.85
N MET A 93 -11.88 10.01 12.69
CA MET A 93 -11.32 11.34 12.52
C MET A 93 -12.12 12.13 11.47
N PRO A 94 -13.29 12.70 11.81
CA PRO A 94 -14.19 13.33 10.83
C PRO A 94 -13.58 14.52 10.09
N ALA A 95 -12.57 15.17 10.66
CA ALA A 95 -11.86 16.30 10.06
C ALA A 95 -10.64 15.88 9.22
N PHE A 96 -10.30 14.58 9.17
CA PHE A 96 -9.13 14.10 8.46
C PHE A 96 -9.20 14.44 6.97
N LYS A 97 -8.06 14.83 6.40
CA LYS A 97 -7.83 15.01 4.97
C LYS A 97 -6.48 14.41 4.64
N SER A 98 -6.44 13.56 3.64
CA SER A 98 -5.18 12.95 3.23
C SER A 98 -4.31 13.98 2.48
N GLU A 99 -2.99 13.82 2.57
CA GLU A 99 -2.00 14.69 1.90
C GLU A 99 -1.83 14.32 0.42
N CYS A 100 -1.52 15.23 -0.50
CA CYS A 100 -1.54 14.93 -1.95
C CYS A 100 -0.76 13.66 -2.40
N TRP A 101 0.25 13.23 -1.66
CA TRP A 101 1.00 11.99 -1.92
C TRP A 101 0.29 10.72 -1.40
N MET A 102 -0.60 10.83 -0.41
CA MET A 102 -1.38 9.71 0.14
C MET A 102 -2.48 9.26 -0.82
N VAL A 103 -2.15 8.35 -1.73
CA VAL A 103 -3.09 7.77 -2.71
C VAL A 103 -3.58 6.37 -2.36
N ALA A 104 -2.96 5.72 -1.37
CA ALA A 104 -3.33 4.40 -0.90
C ALA A 104 -2.91 4.17 0.56
N SER A 105 -3.48 3.16 1.20
CA SER A 105 -3.10 2.68 2.53
C SER A 105 -3.48 1.22 2.69
N GLY A 106 -2.50 0.38 3.02
CA GLY A 106 -2.68 -1.02 3.42
C GLY A 106 -2.66 -1.20 4.94
N VAL A 107 -3.63 -1.96 5.47
CA VAL A 107 -3.62 -2.53 6.83
C VAL A 107 -4.08 -3.98 6.77
N ALA A 108 -4.00 -4.70 7.88
CA ALA A 108 -4.13 -6.16 7.87
C ALA A 108 -5.42 -6.76 7.24
N ALA A 109 -6.51 -5.99 7.22
CA ALA A 109 -7.80 -6.42 6.71
C ALA A 109 -8.21 -5.72 5.40
N LYS A 110 -7.47 -4.69 4.95
CA LYS A 110 -7.86 -3.90 3.79
C LYS A 110 -6.72 -3.17 3.10
N LEU A 111 -6.89 -2.94 1.81
CA LEU A 111 -6.14 -1.99 1.00
C LEU A 111 -7.13 -0.97 0.42
N ASP A 112 -7.02 0.29 0.82
CA ASP A 112 -7.74 1.38 0.16
C ASP A 112 -6.79 2.06 -0.84
N MET A 113 -7.23 2.29 -2.07
CA MET A 113 -6.42 2.93 -3.10
C MET A 113 -7.28 3.80 -4.02
N ILE A 114 -6.86 5.03 -4.31
CA ILE A 114 -7.43 5.82 -5.40
C ILE A 114 -7.12 5.10 -6.71
N ALA A 115 -8.11 4.99 -7.60
CA ALA A 115 -7.96 4.43 -8.94
C ALA A 115 -6.65 4.92 -9.61
N PRO A 116 -5.71 4.02 -9.94
CA PRO A 116 -4.38 4.42 -10.43
C PRO A 116 -4.40 5.40 -11.61
N ARG A 117 -5.39 5.30 -12.52
CA ARG A 117 -5.53 6.24 -13.65
C ARG A 117 -5.78 7.69 -13.23
N GLN A 118 -6.19 7.92 -11.98
CA GLN A 118 -6.43 9.27 -11.44
C GLN A 118 -5.18 9.87 -10.79
N TRP A 119 -4.09 9.12 -10.61
CA TRP A 119 -2.92 9.59 -9.87
C TRP A 119 -2.24 10.79 -10.53
N ASP A 120 -2.13 10.80 -11.86
CA ASP A 120 -1.56 11.95 -12.60
C ASP A 120 -2.29 13.27 -12.32
N LYS A 121 -3.57 13.21 -11.91
CA LYS A 121 -4.40 14.36 -11.59
C LYS A 121 -4.47 14.65 -10.09
N LEU A 122 -4.44 13.61 -9.25
CA LEU A 122 -4.76 13.70 -7.83
C LEU A 122 -3.54 13.62 -6.92
N SER A 123 -2.40 13.17 -7.44
CA SER A 123 -1.15 13.07 -6.69
C SER A 123 -0.15 14.15 -7.08
N CYS A 124 0.63 14.58 -6.10
CA CYS A 124 1.79 15.44 -6.31
C CYS A 124 3.10 14.67 -6.56
N GLU A 125 3.11 13.35 -6.31
CA GLU A 125 4.33 12.52 -6.38
C GLU A 125 4.17 11.27 -7.25
N HIS A 126 2.94 10.78 -7.43
CA HIS A 126 2.68 9.51 -8.12
C HIS A 126 2.12 9.76 -9.52
N HIS A 127 2.81 9.21 -10.51
CA HIS A 127 2.44 9.31 -11.91
C HIS A 127 2.08 7.93 -12.45
N TYR A 128 0.86 7.77 -12.95
CA TYR A 128 0.37 6.50 -13.49
C TYR A 128 1.10 6.09 -14.78
N ALA A 129 1.61 7.08 -15.51
CA ALA A 129 2.47 6.86 -16.66
C ALA A 129 3.76 6.12 -16.29
N ASP A 130 4.25 6.27 -15.05
CA ASP A 130 5.38 5.50 -14.52
C ASP A 130 4.86 4.15 -13.98
N LYS A 131 4.82 3.16 -14.88
CA LYS A 131 4.27 1.83 -14.59
C LYS A 131 5.06 1.07 -13.54
N ASP A 132 6.38 1.24 -13.53
CA ASP A 132 7.24 0.58 -12.56
C ASP A 132 7.01 1.17 -11.17
N LYS A 133 7.00 2.50 -11.04
CA LYS A 133 6.68 3.16 -9.75
C LYS A 133 5.26 2.89 -9.29
N THR A 134 4.31 2.83 -10.22
CA THR A 134 2.93 2.47 -9.91
C THR A 134 2.84 1.06 -9.33
N GLN A 135 3.48 0.08 -9.97
CA GLN A 135 3.50 -1.29 -9.49
C GLN A 135 4.22 -1.39 -8.14
N GLN A 136 5.35 -0.69 -7.96
CA GLN A 136 6.07 -0.65 -6.70
C GLN A 136 5.20 -0.10 -5.57
N LEU A 137 4.44 0.97 -5.79
CA LEU A 137 3.54 1.51 -4.77
C LEU A 137 2.40 0.55 -4.41
N ILE A 138 1.77 -0.11 -5.39
CA ILE A 138 0.74 -1.13 -5.12
C ILE A 138 1.32 -2.27 -4.29
N THR A 139 2.52 -2.73 -4.65
CA THR A 139 3.23 -3.77 -3.88
C THR A 139 3.60 -3.29 -2.47
N HIS A 140 4.00 -2.02 -2.30
CA HIS A 140 4.31 -1.41 -1.00
C HIS A 140 3.13 -1.53 -0.04
N GLU A 141 1.94 -1.12 -0.49
CA GLU A 141 0.75 -1.21 0.35
C GLU A 141 0.33 -2.65 0.64
N LEU A 142 0.54 -3.56 -0.31
CA LEU A 142 0.32 -4.99 -0.09
C LEU A 142 1.31 -5.59 0.93
N VAL A 143 2.55 -5.07 1.01
CA VAL A 143 3.48 -5.42 2.10
C VAL A 143 2.93 -4.94 3.43
N HIS A 144 2.33 -3.75 3.51
CA HIS A 144 1.66 -3.27 4.73
C HIS A 144 0.49 -4.17 5.15
N VAL A 145 -0.34 -4.61 4.20
CA VAL A 145 -1.39 -5.61 4.47
C VAL A 145 -0.78 -6.88 5.06
N TYR A 146 0.26 -7.42 4.42
CA TYR A 146 0.92 -8.63 4.91
C TYR A 146 1.51 -8.42 6.31
N HIS A 147 2.27 -7.35 6.53
CA HIS A 147 2.87 -7.04 7.82
C HIS A 147 1.80 -6.88 8.91
N GLY A 148 0.72 -6.14 8.64
CA GLY A 148 -0.39 -5.99 9.58
C GLY A 148 -1.06 -7.33 9.94
N GLN A 149 -1.12 -8.31 9.04
CA GLN A 149 -1.66 -9.64 9.34
C GLN A 149 -0.80 -10.44 10.32
N HIS A 150 0.48 -10.09 10.44
CA HIS A 150 1.43 -10.72 11.34
C HIS A 150 1.77 -9.88 12.57
N ASN A 151 1.46 -8.57 12.56
CA ASN A 151 1.79 -7.63 13.63
C ASN A 151 0.80 -7.69 14.81
N GLY A 152 1.29 -7.45 16.02
CA GLY A 152 0.46 -7.30 17.22
C GLY A 152 -0.51 -6.10 17.19
N SER A 153 -0.27 -5.12 16.31
CA SER A 153 -1.14 -4.00 16.00
C SER A 153 -1.54 -4.04 14.52
N PRO A 154 -2.68 -4.67 14.16
CA PRO A 154 -3.05 -4.92 12.75
C PRO A 154 -3.22 -3.69 11.85
N ASP A 155 -3.46 -2.53 12.46
CA ASP A 155 -3.60 -1.23 11.78
C ASP A 155 -2.46 -0.26 12.13
N PHE A 156 -1.42 -0.76 12.81
CA PHE A 156 -0.27 0.02 13.30
C PHE A 156 -0.63 1.20 14.23
N SER A 157 -1.84 1.26 14.80
CA SER A 157 -2.23 2.33 15.74
C SER A 157 -1.52 2.25 17.10
N ALA A 158 -1.03 1.07 17.47
CA ALA A 158 -0.36 0.79 18.74
C ALA A 158 1.09 0.34 18.51
N VAL A 159 1.89 1.22 17.88
CA VAL A 159 3.32 1.00 17.63
C VAL A 159 4.19 2.05 18.33
N GLU A 160 5.40 1.67 18.74
CA GLU A 160 6.35 2.54 19.45
C GLU A 160 7.76 2.42 18.86
N GLY A 161 8.19 3.43 18.10
CA GLY A 161 9.56 3.53 17.59
C GLY A 161 9.92 2.50 16.51
N ILE A 162 8.92 1.98 15.78
CA ILE A 162 9.11 1.00 14.70
C ILE A 162 8.58 1.49 13.34
N ASP A 163 8.26 2.77 13.18
CA ASP A 163 7.83 3.34 11.89
C ASP A 163 8.87 3.05 10.78
N TRP A 164 10.16 3.13 11.13
CA TRP A 164 11.26 2.78 10.24
C TRP A 164 11.23 1.30 9.81
N LEU A 165 10.74 0.40 10.64
CA LEU A 165 10.63 -1.02 10.30
C LEU A 165 9.40 -1.25 9.42
N VAL A 166 8.26 -0.67 9.78
CA VAL A 166 7.01 -0.79 9.02
C VAL A 166 7.19 -0.26 7.60
N GLU A 167 7.65 0.98 7.48
CA GLU A 167 7.82 1.65 6.18
C GLU A 167 9.10 1.19 5.46
N GLY A 168 10.16 0.88 6.20
CA GLY A 168 11.39 0.33 5.63
C GLY A 168 11.17 -1.03 4.99
N LEU A 169 10.39 -1.91 5.63
CA LEU A 169 10.05 -3.22 5.08
C LEU A 169 9.24 -3.08 3.79
N ALA A 170 8.20 -2.24 3.79
CA ALA A 170 7.41 -1.99 2.61
C ALA A 170 8.26 -1.38 1.47
N THR A 171 9.16 -0.44 1.79
CA THR A 171 10.08 0.17 0.81
C THR A 171 11.04 -0.85 0.21
N TYR A 172 11.65 -1.69 1.05
CA TYR A 172 12.62 -2.69 0.63
C TYR A 172 11.95 -3.80 -0.18
N ALA A 173 10.92 -4.41 0.38
CA ALA A 173 10.24 -5.54 -0.24
C ALA A 173 9.54 -5.14 -1.54
N SER A 174 8.94 -3.95 -1.64
CA SER A 174 8.28 -3.52 -2.88
C SER A 174 9.22 -3.18 -4.04
N GLY A 175 10.53 -3.11 -3.79
CA GLY A 175 11.53 -2.63 -4.75
C GLY A 175 11.62 -1.11 -4.85
N GLN A 176 10.94 -0.36 -3.97
CA GLN A 176 11.09 1.10 -3.88
C GLN A 176 12.45 1.52 -3.31
N CYS A 177 13.18 0.63 -2.63
CA CYS A 177 14.58 0.83 -2.22
C CYS A 177 15.52 0.71 -3.44
N ASP A 178 15.31 1.57 -4.42
CA ASP A 178 15.98 1.53 -5.73
C ASP A 178 17.41 2.10 -5.70
N PRO A 179 18.18 1.98 -6.81
CA PRO A 179 19.55 2.50 -6.87
C PRO A 179 19.68 4.00 -6.60
N SER A 180 18.67 4.80 -6.93
CA SER A 180 18.68 6.26 -6.67
C SER A 180 18.59 6.54 -5.18
N ARG A 181 17.62 5.91 -4.48
CA ARG A 181 17.49 6.02 -3.03
C ARG A 181 18.73 5.51 -2.30
N ILE A 182 19.24 4.35 -2.70
CA ILE A 182 20.47 3.78 -2.12
C ILE A 182 21.63 4.77 -2.28
N SER A 183 21.81 5.36 -3.48
CA SER A 183 22.87 6.34 -3.74
C SER A 183 22.70 7.61 -2.89
N GLY A 184 21.47 8.09 -2.69
CA GLY A 184 21.17 9.21 -1.80
C GLY A 184 21.57 8.92 -0.35
N VAL A 185 21.26 7.73 0.16
CA VAL A 185 21.67 7.31 1.51
C VAL A 185 23.19 7.18 1.61
N LYS A 186 23.86 6.57 0.61
CA LYS A 186 25.33 6.48 0.57
C LYS A 186 25.99 7.84 0.69
N LYS A 187 25.47 8.84 -0.04
CA LYS A 187 25.95 10.22 0.03
C LYS A 187 25.81 10.78 1.46
N ARG A 188 24.65 10.60 2.10
CA ARG A 188 24.43 11.07 3.47
C ARG A 188 25.36 10.42 4.48
N VAL A 189 25.65 9.12 4.32
CA VAL A 189 26.61 8.40 5.17
C VAL A 189 28.02 8.97 5.00
N ALA A 190 28.45 9.21 3.76
CA ALA A 190 29.74 9.81 3.46
C ALA A 190 29.88 11.25 3.98
N GLU A 191 28.77 12.00 4.02
CA GLU A 191 28.71 13.38 4.54
C GLU A 191 28.44 13.45 6.04
N HIS A 192 28.39 12.32 6.76
CA HIS A 192 28.02 12.22 8.17
C HIS A 192 26.66 12.84 8.52
N GLN A 193 25.74 12.86 7.56
CA GLN A 193 24.37 13.38 7.69
C GLN A 193 23.36 12.27 7.97
N VAL A 194 23.68 11.34 8.86
CA VAL A 194 22.80 10.22 9.22
C VAL A 194 22.08 10.50 10.54
N PRO A 195 20.86 9.96 10.75
CA PRO A 195 20.17 10.11 12.02
C PRO A 195 20.97 9.49 13.19
N ALA A 196 20.88 10.11 14.37
CA ALA A 196 21.60 9.63 15.57
C ALA A 196 20.95 8.39 16.20
N GLY A 197 19.65 8.20 15.95
CA GLY A 197 18.86 7.08 16.47
C GLY A 197 17.75 6.66 15.50
N LEU A 198 17.20 5.47 15.73
CA LEU A 198 16.13 4.87 14.93
C LEU A 198 14.85 5.70 14.90
N ASP A 199 14.58 6.45 15.97
CA ASP A 199 13.40 7.31 16.08
C ASP A 199 13.42 8.49 15.09
N ASP A 200 14.58 8.73 14.45
CA ASP A 200 14.78 9.77 13.45
C ASP A 200 14.86 9.23 12.01
N PHE A 201 14.80 7.91 11.81
CA PHE A 201 14.84 7.30 10.46
C PHE A 201 13.58 7.58 9.65
N TRP A 202 12.44 7.77 10.33
CA TRP A 202 11.17 8.11 9.70
C TRP A 202 10.90 9.63 9.66
N LYS A 203 11.94 10.44 9.41
CA LYS A 203 11.85 11.91 9.35
C LYS A 203 12.48 12.47 8.08
N GLY A 204 11.91 13.57 7.58
CA GLY A 204 12.41 14.29 6.41
C GLY A 204 12.19 13.57 5.08
N ASN A 205 12.89 14.04 4.03
CA ASN A 205 12.65 13.63 2.65
C ASN A 205 13.22 12.24 2.32
N ASP A 206 14.31 11.82 2.97
CA ASP A 206 14.97 10.54 2.69
C ASP A 206 14.47 9.39 3.57
N LYS A 207 13.40 9.60 4.34
CA LYS A 207 12.89 8.62 5.32
C LYS A 207 12.70 7.21 4.76
N TYR A 208 12.18 7.10 3.53
CA TYR A 208 12.03 5.83 2.82
C TYR A 208 13.38 5.19 2.47
N GLY A 209 14.35 5.99 1.99
CA GLY A 209 15.69 5.49 1.68
C GLY A 209 16.43 5.02 2.93
N LEU A 210 16.40 5.82 4.00
CA LEU A 210 17.01 5.48 5.29
C LEU A 210 16.41 4.20 5.86
N SER A 211 15.09 4.14 5.97
CA SER A 211 14.35 3.00 6.53
C SER A 211 14.50 1.74 5.67
N GLY A 212 14.36 1.88 4.35
CA GLY A 212 14.49 0.77 3.41
C GLY A 212 15.89 0.15 3.40
N THR A 213 16.94 0.97 3.41
CA THR A 213 18.32 0.46 3.45
C THR A 213 18.68 -0.15 4.80
N LEU A 214 18.08 0.32 5.90
CA LEU A 214 18.24 -0.30 7.21
C LEU A 214 17.62 -1.70 7.26
N VAL A 215 16.41 -1.86 6.70
CA VAL A 215 15.78 -3.19 6.59
C VAL A 215 16.53 -4.09 5.60
N MET A 216 17.02 -3.54 4.49
CA MET A 216 17.91 -4.25 3.55
C MET A 216 19.17 -4.79 4.26
N TYR A 217 19.79 -3.99 5.13
CA TYR A 217 20.91 -4.43 5.96
C TYR A 217 20.52 -5.58 6.90
N ILE A 218 19.37 -5.48 7.58
CA ILE A 218 18.88 -6.53 8.47
C ILE A 218 18.68 -7.85 7.69
N ASP A 219 18.07 -7.80 6.51
CA ASP A 219 17.88 -8.97 5.67
C ASP A 219 19.21 -9.57 5.21
N HIS A 220 20.17 -8.72 4.80
CA HIS A 220 21.50 -9.16 4.39
C HIS A 220 22.28 -9.81 5.54
N GLN A 221 22.30 -9.17 6.71
CA GLN A 221 23.12 -9.57 7.85
C GLN A 221 22.55 -10.77 8.60
N TYR A 222 21.24 -10.83 8.76
CA TYR A 222 20.58 -11.83 9.61
C TYR A 222 19.68 -12.80 8.84
N GLY A 223 19.45 -12.55 7.55
CA GLY A 223 18.65 -13.39 6.67
C GLY A 223 17.14 -13.12 6.74
N ARG A 224 16.46 -13.50 5.65
CA ARG A 224 15.01 -13.30 5.46
C ARG A 224 14.15 -13.85 6.58
N GLN A 225 14.50 -15.02 7.12
CA GLN A 225 13.75 -15.63 8.21
C GLN A 225 13.83 -14.80 9.50
N LYS A 226 14.98 -14.18 9.78
CA LYS A 226 15.09 -13.25 10.91
C LYS A 226 14.24 -12.02 10.67
N LEU A 227 14.30 -11.43 9.48
CA LEU A 227 13.45 -10.27 9.12
C LEU A 227 11.96 -10.59 9.30
N ILE A 228 11.50 -11.75 8.84
CA ILE A 228 10.11 -12.23 9.01
C ILE A 228 9.74 -12.37 10.50
N SER A 229 10.67 -12.84 11.34
CA SER A 229 10.40 -12.97 12.76
C SER A 229 10.19 -11.63 13.48
N LEU A 230 10.50 -10.49 12.83
CA LEU A 230 10.28 -9.16 13.40
C LEU A 230 8.86 -8.64 13.20
N LEU A 231 8.10 -9.21 12.24
CA LEU A 231 6.74 -8.75 11.89
C LEU A 231 5.77 -8.66 13.08
N PRO A 232 5.82 -9.56 14.09
CA PRO A 232 4.90 -9.49 15.22
C PRO A 232 5.11 -8.32 16.18
N PHE A 233 6.29 -7.69 16.18
CA PHE A 233 6.64 -6.71 17.21
C PHE A 233 5.99 -5.35 16.96
N THR A 234 5.57 -4.73 18.06
CA THR A 234 4.97 -3.39 18.09
C THR A 234 5.90 -2.32 18.67
N ASN A 235 7.08 -2.69 19.18
CA ASN A 235 8.00 -1.74 19.78
C ASN A 235 9.47 -2.02 19.47
N LYS A 236 10.26 -0.94 19.44
CA LYS A 236 11.69 -0.95 19.11
C LYS A 236 12.51 -1.88 19.99
N ALA A 237 12.22 -1.92 21.30
CA ALA A 237 12.98 -2.72 22.25
C ALA A 237 12.86 -4.23 21.95
N ALA A 238 11.67 -4.70 21.60
CA ALA A 238 11.43 -6.10 21.23
C ALA A 238 12.12 -6.48 19.91
N VAL A 239 12.15 -5.55 18.94
CA VAL A 239 12.89 -5.73 17.67
C VAL A 239 14.38 -5.91 17.95
N LEU A 240 15.00 -4.99 18.71
CA LEU A 240 16.42 -5.04 19.04
C LEU A 240 16.77 -6.28 19.88
N ALA A 241 15.92 -6.64 20.85
CA ALA A 241 16.09 -7.86 21.64
C ALA A 241 16.07 -9.13 20.78
N THR A 242 15.20 -9.20 19.77
CA THR A 242 15.09 -10.36 18.86
C THR A 242 16.26 -10.46 17.88
N LEU A 243 16.84 -9.32 17.50
CA LEU A 243 18.09 -9.25 16.76
C LEU A 243 19.31 -9.57 17.65
N GLY A 244 19.19 -9.45 18.97
CA GLY A 244 20.27 -9.69 19.92
C GLY A 244 21.35 -8.61 19.91
N ILE A 245 20.98 -7.37 19.56
CA ILE A 245 21.90 -6.24 19.39
C ILE A 245 21.36 -4.97 20.04
N THR A 246 22.24 -4.00 20.27
CA THR A 246 21.83 -2.65 20.67
C THR A 246 21.51 -1.80 19.44
N GLU A 247 20.82 -0.68 19.66
CA GLU A 247 20.58 0.34 18.64
C GLU A 247 21.90 0.85 18.01
N SER A 248 22.92 1.12 18.84
CA SER A 248 24.23 1.56 18.37
C SER A 248 24.92 0.53 17.47
N THR A 249 24.83 -0.76 17.80
CA THR A 249 25.37 -1.84 16.97
C THR A 249 24.64 -1.94 15.63
N LEU A 250 23.30 -1.83 15.63
CA LEU A 250 22.51 -1.84 14.40
C LEU A 250 22.90 -0.69 13.47
N LEU A 251 23.00 0.53 14.01
CA LEU A 251 23.33 1.73 13.22
C LEU A 251 24.76 1.68 12.67
N ALA A 252 25.74 1.25 13.48
CA ALA A 252 27.12 1.12 13.03
C ALA A 252 27.27 0.05 11.92
N GLY A 253 26.57 -1.08 12.09
CA GLY A 253 26.52 -2.15 11.09
C GLY A 253 25.92 -1.70 9.76
N TRP A 254 24.75 -1.03 9.83
CA TRP A 254 24.10 -0.46 8.65
C TRP A 254 24.97 0.57 7.93
N GLN A 255 25.60 1.49 8.67
CA GLN A 255 26.52 2.49 8.09
C GLN A 255 27.72 1.84 7.38
N SER A 256 28.26 0.77 7.96
CA SER A 256 29.37 0.03 7.38
C SER A 256 28.94 -0.70 6.09
N TYR A 257 27.77 -1.34 6.12
CA TYR A 257 27.17 -2.01 4.97
C TYR A 257 26.89 -1.04 3.82
N ILE A 258 26.19 0.06 4.08
CA ILE A 258 25.81 1.02 3.04
C ILE A 258 27.04 1.80 2.52
N GLY A 259 28.01 2.08 3.39
CA GLY A 259 29.28 2.73 3.05
C GLY A 259 30.23 1.86 2.22
N GLY A 260 29.92 0.57 2.01
CA GLY A 260 30.77 -0.34 1.23
C GLY A 260 32.00 -0.85 1.99
N LEU A 261 31.96 -0.88 3.33
CA LEU A 261 33.05 -1.37 4.18
C LEU A 261 32.97 -2.88 4.45
N GLN A 262 31.94 -3.56 3.93
CA GLN A 262 31.79 -5.01 3.99
C GLN A 262 31.40 -5.52 2.59
N GLU A 263 32.41 -5.91 1.81
CA GLU A 263 32.26 -6.90 0.73
C GLU A 263 32.54 -8.30 1.29
#